data_AF-A0A6N8H9P8-F1
#
_entry.id   AF-A0A6N8H9P8-F1
#
_cell.length_a   1.000
_cell.length_b   1.000
_cell.length_c   1.000
_cell.angle_alpha   90.00
_cell.angle_beta   90.00
_cell.angle_gamma   90.00
#
_symmetry.space_group_name_H-M   'P 1'
#
loop_
_entity.id
_entity.type
_entity.pdbx_description
1 polymer ?
#
loop_
_entity_poly.entity_id
_entity_poly.type
_entity_poly.pdbx_seq_one_letter_code
_entity_poly.pdbx_strand_id
1 'polypeptide(L)'
;MQNLTISPLSTLPQVRVLGRCAGTDPLTLFWTGSGIELLFTGSELWVELNADYDTMEPWVSVELDGAWISRFAVNPGTSRMCIFRGAAPGRAKHVRLLKDVQAMYEDPAHLLQVTAICHAGGEFLPLPAPRCRLEFIGDSITSGEGAIGAVCETDWISTFFSAENHYGRMTADALGAEYRVVSASGWGLVSGWDNDPRCTLAPCYTQVCGLAAGERNAALGAQQPYDFAAWPADAVILNLGTNDWNAFHNPPWVDPETGRSFKQTLADDGSFAPADAARLAAAVQNFLALVRKHNPHAVIVWAYGMLGSGLLPLLRDGLDQYRTVSGDERVYLLELPEARGDTIGARQHPGAAAHRAAANCLAEFLRSVL
;
A
#
# COMPACT_ATOMS: atom_id res chain seq x y z
N MET A 1 -27.10 -13.82 25.93
CA MET A 1 -26.00 -13.70 24.96
C MET A 1 -25.83 -15.06 24.31
N GLN A 2 -25.82 -15.14 22.97
CA GLN A 2 -25.49 -16.40 22.30
C GLN A 2 -24.02 -16.75 22.61
N ASN A 3 -23.70 -18.04 22.71
CA ASN A 3 -22.31 -18.47 22.81
C ASN A 3 -21.62 -18.18 21.47
N LEU A 4 -20.54 -17.40 21.50
CA LEU A 4 -19.73 -17.13 20.32
C LEU A 4 -18.86 -18.35 20.01
N THR A 5 -18.88 -18.79 18.76
CA THR A 5 -17.88 -19.70 18.22
C THR A 5 -16.63 -18.90 17.90
N ILE A 6 -15.46 -19.36 18.34
CA ILE A 6 -14.16 -18.76 18.03
C ILE A 6 -13.49 -19.63 16.98
N SER A 7 -13.16 -19.05 15.84
CA SER A 7 -12.59 -19.77 14.70
C SER A 7 -11.28 -19.11 14.27
N PRO A 8 -10.14 -19.82 14.34
CA PRO A 8 -8.91 -19.39 13.68
C PRO A 8 -9.13 -19.25 12.18
N LEU A 9 -8.43 -18.32 11.51
CA LEU A 9 -8.58 -18.10 10.07
C LEU A 9 -8.24 -19.35 9.25
N SER A 10 -7.30 -20.17 9.73
CA SER A 10 -6.92 -21.45 9.13
C SER A 10 -8.08 -22.44 8.96
N THR A 11 -9.16 -22.26 9.74
CA THR A 11 -10.38 -23.09 9.68
C THR A 11 -11.50 -22.47 8.83
N LEU A 12 -11.27 -21.28 8.25
CA LEU A 12 -12.24 -20.50 7.49
C LEU A 12 -11.72 -20.20 6.06
N PRO A 13 -11.62 -21.20 5.17
CA PRO A 13 -11.09 -21.01 3.81
C PRO A 13 -11.92 -20.04 2.94
N GLN A 14 -13.15 -19.71 3.36
CA GLN A 14 -14.02 -18.73 2.70
C GLN A 14 -13.61 -17.28 2.99
N VAL A 15 -12.84 -17.05 4.07
CA VAL A 15 -12.32 -15.72 4.41
C VAL A 15 -11.11 -15.45 3.54
N ARG A 16 -11.21 -14.41 2.70
CA ARG A 16 -10.11 -13.98 1.84
C ARG A 16 -9.14 -13.13 2.66
N VAL A 17 -7.87 -13.48 2.59
CA VAL A 17 -6.77 -12.66 3.11
C VAL A 17 -6.43 -11.57 2.09
N LEU A 18 -6.31 -10.34 2.57
CA LEU A 18 -5.90 -9.18 1.77
C LEU A 18 -4.45 -8.81 2.10
N GLY A 19 -3.66 -8.51 1.07
CA GLY A 19 -2.24 -8.15 1.19
C GLY A 19 -1.27 -9.33 1.23
N ARG A 20 0.03 -9.03 1.31
CA ARG A 20 1.10 -10.03 1.42
C ARG A 20 1.23 -10.53 2.86
N CYS A 21 1.35 -11.84 3.05
CA CYS A 21 1.53 -12.47 4.35
C CYS A 21 2.37 -13.76 4.23
N ALA A 22 3.00 -14.18 5.33
CA ALA A 22 3.73 -15.45 5.43
C ALA A 22 2.88 -16.59 6.02
N GLY A 23 1.74 -16.28 6.64
CA GLY A 23 0.86 -17.24 7.28
C GLY A 23 -0.45 -16.59 7.75
N THR A 24 -1.40 -17.43 8.18
CA THR A 24 -2.76 -17.01 8.54
C THR A 24 -3.17 -17.35 9.98
N ASP A 25 -2.25 -17.88 10.79
CA ASP A 25 -2.54 -18.32 12.16
C ASP A 25 -1.37 -18.03 13.12
N PRO A 26 -1.28 -16.80 13.67
CA PRO A 26 -2.12 -15.64 13.36
C PRO A 26 -1.77 -15.00 12.00
N LEU A 27 -2.73 -14.30 11.39
CA LEU A 27 -2.50 -13.53 10.16
C LEU A 27 -1.85 -12.19 10.52
N THR A 28 -0.59 -11.98 10.11
CA THR A 28 0.11 -10.70 10.30
C THR A 28 -0.15 -9.74 9.15
N LEU A 29 -0.59 -8.53 9.47
CA LEU A 29 -0.96 -7.48 8.51
C LEU A 29 0.17 -6.47 8.36
N PHE A 30 1.01 -6.64 7.35
CA PHE A 30 2.18 -5.78 7.16
C PHE A 30 1.85 -4.43 6.50
N TRP A 31 1.09 -4.46 5.41
CA TRP A 31 0.95 -3.32 4.49
C TRP A 31 -0.38 -2.57 4.66
N THR A 32 -0.44 -1.32 4.20
CA THR A 32 -1.71 -0.61 4.06
C THR A 32 -2.68 -1.45 3.20
N GLY A 33 -3.95 -1.52 3.58
CA GLY A 33 -4.95 -2.33 2.89
C GLY A 33 -4.82 -3.84 3.13
N SER A 34 -3.82 -4.32 3.87
CA SER A 34 -3.82 -5.70 4.38
C SER A 34 -4.99 -5.92 5.32
N GLY A 35 -5.56 -7.13 5.33
CA GLY A 35 -6.69 -7.44 6.18
C GLY A 35 -7.45 -8.69 5.79
N ILE A 36 -8.76 -8.66 6.00
CA ILE A 36 -9.67 -9.77 5.65
C ILE A 36 -10.92 -9.26 4.94
N GLU A 37 -11.45 -10.09 4.04
CA GLU A 37 -12.74 -9.92 3.39
C GLU A 37 -13.55 -11.20 3.53
N LEU A 38 -14.86 -11.08 3.80
CA LEU A 38 -15.73 -12.24 3.98
C LEU A 38 -17.20 -11.95 3.67
N LEU A 39 -17.95 -13.03 3.41
CA LEU A 39 -19.42 -13.03 3.41
C LEU A 39 -19.92 -13.90 4.57
N PHE A 40 -20.80 -13.35 5.39
CA PHE A 40 -21.30 -14.05 6.58
C PHE A 40 -22.80 -13.84 6.82
N THR A 41 -23.53 -14.91 7.15
CA THR A 41 -25.00 -14.90 7.29
C THR A 41 -25.50 -14.86 8.73
N GLY A 42 -24.61 -14.95 9.71
CA GLY A 42 -24.98 -15.01 11.13
C GLY A 42 -25.45 -13.68 11.70
N SER A 43 -25.76 -13.71 12.99
CA SER A 43 -26.38 -12.59 13.71
C SER A 43 -25.37 -11.66 14.39
N GLU A 44 -24.15 -12.14 14.60
CA GLU A 44 -23.10 -11.44 15.33
C GLU A 44 -21.72 -11.87 14.83
N LEU A 45 -20.84 -10.89 14.59
CA LEU A 45 -19.49 -11.08 14.07
C LEU A 45 -18.51 -10.16 14.82
N TRP A 46 -17.40 -10.74 15.23
CA TRP A 46 -16.29 -10.07 15.90
C TRP A 46 -14.98 -10.51 15.29
N VAL A 47 -13.97 -9.65 15.38
CA VAL A 47 -12.59 -9.96 14.98
C VAL A 47 -11.69 -9.80 16.19
N GLU A 48 -10.90 -10.82 16.49
CA GLU A 48 -9.84 -10.72 17.50
C GLU A 48 -8.56 -10.21 16.85
N LEU A 49 -8.04 -9.14 17.42
CA LEU A 49 -6.85 -8.45 16.96
C LEU A 49 -5.78 -8.50 18.07
N ASN A 50 -4.53 -8.68 17.69
CA ASN A 50 -3.38 -8.48 18.56
C ASN A 50 -2.49 -7.39 17.95
N ALA A 51 -2.11 -6.40 18.74
CA ALA A 51 -1.26 -5.29 18.32
C ALA A 51 -0.10 -5.07 19.28
N ASP A 52 0.97 -4.47 18.78
CA ASP A 52 2.11 -3.96 19.56
C ASP A 52 2.77 -2.84 18.76
N TYR A 53 3.39 -1.86 19.40
CA TYR A 53 4.07 -0.72 18.77
C TYR A 53 4.71 0.17 19.85
N ASP A 54 5.68 0.99 19.47
CA ASP A 54 6.26 1.98 20.39
C ASP A 54 5.57 3.33 20.29
N THR A 55 5.41 3.84 19.06
CA THR A 55 4.85 5.19 18.82
C THR A 55 3.83 5.24 17.69
N MET A 56 3.88 4.28 16.76
CA MET A 56 3.02 4.27 15.58
C MET A 56 1.90 3.26 15.76
N GLU A 57 0.74 3.68 16.28
CA GLU A 57 -0.42 2.81 16.47
C GLU A 57 -0.87 2.20 15.14
N PRO A 58 -1.22 0.91 15.08
CA PRO A 58 -2.00 0.39 13.98
C PRO A 58 -3.43 0.96 14.03
N TRP A 59 -3.92 1.37 12.87
CA TRP A 59 -5.32 1.75 12.66
C TRP A 59 -5.98 0.75 11.74
N VAL A 60 -7.27 0.50 11.98
CA VAL A 60 -8.09 -0.33 11.09
C VAL A 60 -9.39 0.37 10.73
N SER A 61 -9.82 0.15 9.50
CA SER A 61 -11.11 0.55 8.96
C SER A 61 -11.98 -0.67 8.69
N VAL A 62 -13.28 -0.54 8.93
CA VAL A 62 -14.26 -1.62 8.75
C VAL A 62 -15.39 -1.18 7.85
N GLU A 63 -15.66 -2.00 6.85
CA GLU A 63 -16.81 -1.88 5.96
C GLU A 63 -17.85 -2.97 6.23
N LEU A 64 -19.11 -2.60 6.06
CA LEU A 64 -20.25 -3.51 6.06
C LEU A 64 -21.13 -3.21 4.85
N ASP A 65 -21.32 -4.19 3.98
CA ASP A 65 -22.08 -4.09 2.72
C ASP A 65 -21.64 -2.90 1.84
N GLY A 66 -20.32 -2.65 1.79
CA GLY A 66 -19.70 -1.57 1.01
C GLY A 66 -19.80 -0.17 1.63
N ALA A 67 -20.33 -0.05 2.86
CA ALA A 67 -20.33 1.19 3.61
C ALA A 67 -19.22 1.18 4.67
N TRP A 68 -18.40 2.24 4.72
CA TRP A 68 -17.41 2.44 5.77
C TRP A 68 -18.12 2.82 7.09
N ILE A 69 -18.15 1.89 8.04
CA ILE A 69 -18.96 2.03 9.27
C ILE A 69 -18.14 2.42 10.50
N SER A 70 -16.83 2.14 10.51
CA SER A 70 -15.98 2.48 11.65
C SER A 70 -14.49 2.51 11.30
N ARG A 71 -13.75 3.25 12.12
CA ARG A 71 -12.28 3.35 12.10
C ARG A 71 -11.77 3.56 13.52
N PHE A 72 -10.70 2.87 13.91
CA PHE A 72 -10.14 3.00 15.26
C PHE A 72 -8.67 2.57 15.33
N ALA A 73 -7.94 3.14 16.28
CA ALA A 73 -6.61 2.67 16.68
C ALA A 73 -6.74 1.37 17.48
N VAL A 74 -5.79 0.45 17.32
CA VAL A 74 -5.74 -0.82 18.06
C VAL A 74 -4.65 -0.72 19.13
N ASN A 75 -5.06 -0.69 20.40
CA ASN A 75 -4.13 -0.62 21.53
C ASN A 75 -3.28 -1.90 21.65
N PRO A 76 -2.09 -1.84 22.29
CA PRO A 76 -1.24 -3.00 22.47
C PRO A 76 -1.93 -4.13 23.24
N GLY A 77 -1.63 -5.36 22.85
CA GLY A 77 -2.24 -6.59 23.35
C GLY A 77 -3.47 -7.04 22.56
N THR A 78 -4.20 -8.00 23.13
CA THR A 78 -5.36 -8.60 22.48
C THR A 78 -6.63 -7.78 22.70
N SER A 79 -7.34 -7.47 21.63
CA SER A 79 -8.67 -6.86 21.65
C SER A 79 -9.65 -7.69 20.83
N ARG A 80 -10.94 -7.63 21.19
CA ARG A 80 -12.03 -8.26 20.43
C ARG A 80 -12.97 -7.16 19.95
N MET A 81 -12.98 -6.93 18.64
CA MET A 81 -13.74 -5.85 18.02
C MET A 81 -15.09 -6.37 17.51
N CYS A 82 -16.19 -5.71 17.89
CA CYS A 82 -17.51 -6.00 17.34
C CYS A 82 -17.66 -5.38 15.96
N ILE A 83 -17.94 -6.17 14.93
CA ILE A 83 -18.28 -5.66 13.60
C ILE A 83 -19.78 -5.35 13.56
N PHE A 84 -20.60 -6.33 13.94
CA PHE A 84 -22.03 -6.14 14.12
C PHE A 84 -22.59 -7.17 15.10
N ARG A 85 -23.73 -6.86 15.69
CA ARG A 85 -24.48 -7.76 16.57
C ARG A 85 -25.98 -7.54 16.49
N GLY A 86 -26.75 -8.59 16.77
CA GLY A 86 -28.21 -8.51 16.73
C GLY A 86 -28.77 -8.37 15.31
N ALA A 87 -28.01 -8.75 14.29
CA ALA A 87 -28.50 -8.73 12.92
C ALA A 87 -29.51 -9.85 12.66
N ALA A 88 -30.48 -9.60 11.77
CA ALA A 88 -31.35 -10.65 11.28
C ALA A 88 -30.52 -11.73 10.57
N PRO A 89 -30.68 -13.02 10.94
CA PRO A 89 -29.93 -14.11 10.34
C PRO A 89 -30.40 -14.38 8.89
N GLY A 90 -29.53 -15.01 8.10
CA GLY A 90 -29.85 -15.53 6.77
C GLY A 90 -29.44 -14.61 5.61
N ARG A 91 -29.48 -13.29 5.78
CA ARG A 91 -28.90 -12.37 4.78
C ARG A 91 -27.39 -12.33 4.91
N ALA A 92 -26.68 -12.73 3.86
CA ALA A 92 -25.24 -12.56 3.75
C ALA A 92 -24.85 -11.08 3.84
N LYS A 93 -23.89 -10.79 4.71
CA LYS A 93 -23.27 -9.49 4.89
C LYS A 93 -21.85 -9.57 4.40
N HIS A 94 -21.48 -8.62 3.55
CA HIS A 94 -20.12 -8.47 3.09
C HIS A 94 -19.36 -7.59 4.08
N VAL A 95 -18.22 -8.07 4.56
CA VAL A 95 -17.39 -7.38 5.55
C VAL A 95 -15.97 -7.30 5.04
N ARG A 96 -15.37 -6.11 5.15
CA ARG A 96 -13.93 -5.92 5.01
C ARG A 96 -13.38 -5.26 6.26
N LEU A 97 -12.22 -5.74 6.72
CA LEU A 97 -11.40 -5.06 7.71
C LEU A 97 -10.04 -4.80 7.06
N LEU A 98 -9.60 -3.54 7.06
CA LEU A 98 -8.37 -3.10 6.40
C LEU A 98 -7.46 -2.41 7.41
N LYS A 99 -6.17 -2.69 7.37
CA LYS A 99 -5.13 -1.91 8.04
C LYS A 99 -4.92 -0.59 7.30
N ASP A 100 -5.06 0.54 7.98
CA ASP A 100 -4.94 1.87 7.37
C ASP A 100 -3.48 2.30 7.19
N VAL A 101 -2.57 1.82 8.04
CA VAL A 101 -1.19 2.29 8.08
C VAL A 101 -0.24 1.38 7.29
N GLN A 102 0.84 1.97 6.78
CA GLN A 102 1.92 1.27 6.09
C GLN A 102 2.73 0.35 7.02
N ALA A 103 3.70 -0.39 6.47
CA ALA A 103 4.74 -1.00 7.29
C ALA A 103 5.63 0.10 7.90
N MET A 104 5.79 0.10 9.22
CA MET A 104 6.51 1.16 9.94
C MET A 104 7.99 0.82 10.06
N TYR A 105 8.80 1.27 9.10
CA TYR A 105 10.25 1.02 9.08
C TYR A 105 10.96 1.49 10.36
N GLU A 106 10.57 2.64 10.90
CA GLU A 106 11.17 3.26 12.09
C GLU A 106 10.61 2.73 13.42
N ASP A 107 9.55 1.90 13.39
CA ASP A 107 8.94 1.29 14.57
C ASP A 107 8.93 -0.25 14.37
N PRO A 108 10.04 -0.95 14.65
CA PRO A 108 10.13 -2.40 14.48
C PRO A 108 9.24 -3.18 15.46
N ALA A 109 8.71 -2.53 16.50
CA ALA A 109 7.73 -3.12 17.40
C ALA A 109 6.33 -3.19 16.77
N HIS A 110 6.04 -2.31 15.79
CA HIS A 110 4.76 -2.23 15.09
C HIS A 110 4.27 -3.58 14.59
N LEU A 111 3.11 -3.99 15.09
CA LEU A 111 2.48 -5.27 14.84
C LEU A 111 0.97 -5.08 14.79
N LEU A 112 0.35 -5.71 13.80
CA LEU A 112 -1.10 -5.93 13.80
C LEU A 112 -1.36 -7.34 13.27
N GLN A 113 -2.15 -8.09 14.02
CA GLN A 113 -2.51 -9.46 13.68
C GLN A 113 -4.01 -9.69 13.83
N VAL A 114 -4.59 -10.46 12.91
CA VAL A 114 -5.89 -11.08 13.10
C VAL A 114 -5.66 -12.49 13.66
N THR A 115 -6.12 -12.74 14.88
CA THR A 115 -5.91 -14.01 15.57
C THR A 115 -7.09 -14.96 15.42
N ALA A 116 -8.32 -14.44 15.40
CA ALA A 116 -9.52 -15.24 15.22
C ALA A 116 -10.71 -14.40 14.75
N ILE A 117 -11.74 -15.08 14.25
CA ILE A 117 -13.07 -14.53 14.04
C ILE A 117 -14.01 -15.16 15.08
N CYS A 118 -14.74 -14.34 15.84
CA CYS A 118 -15.77 -14.83 16.75
C CYS A 118 -17.15 -14.54 16.19
N HIS A 119 -18.04 -15.52 16.16
CA HIS A 119 -19.31 -15.39 15.47
C HIS A 119 -20.45 -16.15 16.14
N ALA A 120 -21.69 -15.75 15.84
CA ALA A 120 -22.90 -16.40 16.36
C ALA A 120 -23.85 -16.82 15.23
N GLY A 121 -23.95 -18.14 15.04
CA GLY A 121 -24.80 -18.78 14.03
C GLY A 121 -24.39 -18.43 12.59
N GLY A 122 -25.18 -18.88 11.62
CA GLY A 122 -24.91 -18.63 10.21
C GLY A 122 -23.67 -19.35 9.69
N GLU A 123 -23.27 -18.97 8.47
CA GLU A 123 -22.22 -19.62 7.70
C GLU A 123 -21.35 -18.57 7.00
N PHE A 124 -20.08 -18.92 6.79
CA PHE A 124 -19.18 -18.18 5.91
C PHE A 124 -19.37 -18.66 4.47
N LEU A 125 -19.66 -17.74 3.57
CA LEU A 125 -19.91 -18.04 2.17
C LEU A 125 -18.68 -17.70 1.32
N PRO A 126 -18.42 -18.43 0.22
CA PRO A 126 -17.35 -18.08 -0.70
C PRO A 126 -17.60 -16.69 -1.32
N LEU A 127 -16.56 -15.87 -1.36
CA LEU A 127 -16.59 -14.58 -2.07
C LEU A 127 -16.61 -14.80 -3.59
N PRO A 128 -17.25 -13.90 -4.36
CA PRO A 128 -17.08 -13.87 -5.81
C PRO A 128 -15.61 -13.78 -6.18
N ALA A 129 -15.19 -14.52 -7.20
CA ALA A 129 -13.83 -14.40 -7.74
C ALA A 129 -13.60 -12.97 -8.25
N PRO A 130 -12.43 -12.35 -7.97
CA PRO A 130 -12.11 -11.03 -8.49
C PRO A 130 -11.97 -11.10 -10.02
N ARG A 131 -12.33 -10.00 -10.70
CA ARG A 131 -12.20 -9.89 -12.17
C ARG A 131 -10.76 -9.79 -12.62
N CYS A 132 -9.92 -9.17 -11.81
CA CYS A 132 -8.48 -9.05 -11.99
C CYS A 132 -7.78 -8.78 -10.65
N ARG A 133 -6.46 -8.72 -10.67
CA ARG A 133 -5.57 -8.50 -9.54
C ARG A 133 -4.63 -7.33 -9.81
N LEU A 134 -4.59 -6.37 -8.90
CA LEU A 134 -3.81 -5.14 -9.03
C LEU A 134 -2.78 -5.02 -7.90
N GLU A 135 -1.51 -4.91 -8.22
CA GLU A 135 -0.48 -4.59 -7.23
C GLU A 135 -0.10 -3.12 -7.32
N PHE A 136 -0.19 -2.39 -6.21
CA PHE A 136 0.19 -0.98 -6.11
C PHE A 136 1.52 -0.88 -5.37
N ILE A 137 2.48 -0.18 -5.96
CA ILE A 137 3.80 0.05 -5.39
C ILE A 137 4.06 1.54 -5.40
N GLY A 138 4.35 2.14 -4.25
CA GLY A 138 4.50 3.59 -4.20
C GLY A 138 5.00 4.17 -2.89
N ASP A 139 4.93 5.49 -2.80
CA ASP A 139 5.38 6.24 -1.65
C ASP A 139 4.24 6.53 -0.63
N SER A 140 4.31 7.64 0.10
CA SER A 140 3.31 8.08 1.08
C SER A 140 1.91 8.20 0.49
N ILE A 141 1.81 8.57 -0.80
CA ILE A 141 0.52 8.64 -1.51
C ILE A 141 -0.11 7.25 -1.57
N THR A 142 0.69 6.21 -1.80
CA THR A 142 0.21 4.81 -1.87
C THR A 142 0.10 4.15 -0.49
N SER A 143 0.70 4.75 0.53
CA SER A 143 0.39 4.44 1.92
C SER A 143 -0.93 5.06 2.40
N GLY A 144 -1.51 6.00 1.63
CA GLY A 144 -2.73 6.72 2.00
C GLY A 144 -2.50 7.83 3.04
N GLU A 145 -1.28 8.36 3.12
CA GLU A 145 -0.95 9.45 4.04
C GLU A 145 -1.69 10.75 3.65
N GLY A 146 -2.30 11.42 4.63
CA GLY A 146 -3.05 12.65 4.43
C GLY A 146 -4.43 12.48 3.80
N ALA A 147 -4.80 11.25 3.41
CA ALA A 147 -6.12 10.91 2.88
C ALA A 147 -7.26 11.08 3.90
N ILE A 148 -6.91 11.25 5.18
CA ILE A 148 -7.78 11.62 6.28
C ILE A 148 -7.06 12.64 7.19
N GLY A 149 -7.83 13.53 7.82
CA GLY A 149 -7.33 14.62 8.66
C GLY A 149 -7.60 15.99 8.05
N ALA A 150 -7.50 17.03 8.87
CA ALA A 150 -7.68 18.41 8.40
C ALA A 150 -6.42 18.90 7.68
N VAL A 151 -6.57 19.82 6.73
CA VAL A 151 -5.45 20.37 5.93
C VAL A 151 -4.38 21.07 6.78
N CYS A 152 -4.76 21.56 7.98
CA CYS A 152 -3.84 22.20 8.91
C CYS A 152 -2.96 21.22 9.68
N GLU A 153 -3.26 19.92 9.65
CA GLU A 153 -2.52 18.93 10.39
C GLU A 153 -1.17 18.65 9.74
N THR A 154 -0.10 18.76 10.53
CA THR A 154 1.28 18.62 10.07
C THR A 154 2.07 17.55 10.84
N ASP A 155 1.45 16.76 11.70
CA ASP A 155 2.20 15.77 12.49
C ASP A 155 2.39 14.45 11.74
N TRP A 156 3.60 13.91 11.77
CA TRP A 156 3.93 12.60 11.20
C TRP A 156 3.45 11.48 12.13
N ILE A 157 2.14 11.24 12.16
CA ILE A 157 1.51 10.26 13.03
C ILE A 157 0.62 9.29 12.25
N SER A 158 0.45 8.09 12.82
CA SER A 158 -0.38 6.99 12.30
C SER A 158 -1.81 7.39 11.92
N THR A 159 -2.35 8.41 12.60
CA THR A 159 -3.74 8.84 12.49
C THR A 159 -4.12 9.31 11.08
N PHE A 160 -3.18 9.87 10.31
CA PHE A 160 -3.48 10.48 9.00
C PHE A 160 -3.38 9.53 7.81
N PHE A 161 -3.15 8.23 8.03
CA PHE A 161 -3.20 7.21 6.98
C PHE A 161 -4.61 6.65 6.80
N SER A 162 -5.01 6.30 5.58
CA SER A 162 -6.28 5.63 5.30
C SER A 162 -6.19 4.67 4.12
N ALA A 163 -6.66 3.43 4.33
CA ALA A 163 -6.87 2.45 3.27
C ALA A 163 -8.24 2.59 2.56
N GLU A 164 -9.19 3.27 3.20
CA GLU A 164 -10.54 3.54 2.66
C GLU A 164 -10.53 4.71 1.68
N ASN A 165 -9.96 5.84 2.07
CA ASN A 165 -9.78 7.02 1.21
C ASN A 165 -8.59 6.86 0.24
N HIS A 166 -8.34 5.65 -0.26
CA HIS A 166 -7.13 5.30 -1.00
C HIS A 166 -7.41 5.07 -2.50
N TYR A 167 -6.59 5.66 -3.38
CA TYR A 167 -6.82 5.59 -4.83
C TYR A 167 -6.74 4.16 -5.37
N GLY A 168 -5.81 3.34 -4.85
CA GLY A 168 -5.67 1.95 -5.30
C GLY A 168 -6.86 1.09 -4.90
N ARG A 169 -7.45 1.37 -3.73
CA ARG A 169 -8.67 0.70 -3.27
C ARG A 169 -9.86 1.08 -4.16
N MET A 170 -10.09 2.37 -4.34
CA MET A 170 -11.18 2.87 -5.17
C MET A 170 -11.07 2.37 -6.63
N THR A 171 -9.84 2.27 -7.15
CA THR A 171 -9.57 1.68 -8.46
C THR A 171 -9.95 0.20 -8.50
N ALA A 172 -9.55 -0.57 -7.48
CA ALA A 172 -9.85 -2.00 -7.40
C ALA A 172 -11.37 -2.25 -7.32
N ASP A 173 -12.09 -1.52 -6.47
CA ASP A 173 -13.56 -1.63 -6.37
C ASP A 173 -14.24 -1.29 -7.71
N ALA A 174 -13.80 -0.23 -8.41
CA ALA A 174 -14.34 0.18 -9.71
C ALA A 174 -14.11 -0.85 -10.83
N LEU A 175 -13.19 -1.79 -10.64
CA LEU A 175 -12.86 -2.86 -11.58
C LEU A 175 -13.32 -4.25 -11.09
N GLY A 176 -13.87 -4.36 -9.87
CA GLY A 176 -14.15 -5.64 -9.24
C GLY A 176 -12.88 -6.47 -9.03
N ALA A 177 -11.77 -5.81 -8.72
CA ALA A 177 -10.45 -6.40 -8.58
C ALA A 177 -10.09 -6.69 -7.12
N GLU A 178 -9.21 -7.66 -6.92
CA GLU A 178 -8.45 -7.78 -5.67
C GLU A 178 -7.19 -6.91 -5.81
N TYR A 179 -6.69 -6.36 -4.70
CA TYR A 179 -5.48 -5.54 -4.73
C TYR A 179 -4.52 -5.82 -3.58
N ARG A 180 -3.25 -5.47 -3.80
CA ARG A 180 -2.18 -5.48 -2.80
C ARG A 180 -1.40 -4.16 -2.87
N VAL A 181 -0.82 -3.76 -1.75
CA VAL A 181 -0.04 -2.53 -1.63
C VAL A 181 1.35 -2.87 -1.10
N VAL A 182 2.38 -2.23 -1.65
CA VAL A 182 3.76 -2.20 -1.16
C VAL A 182 4.22 -0.75 -1.19
N SER A 183 4.21 -0.08 -0.03
CA SER A 183 4.50 1.35 0.00
C SER A 183 5.23 1.82 1.24
N ALA A 184 6.01 2.89 1.08
CA ALA A 184 6.79 3.49 2.14
C ALA A 184 6.82 5.02 1.99
N SER A 185 6.39 5.73 3.03
CA SER A 185 6.35 7.18 3.04
C SER A 185 7.75 7.76 3.01
N GLY A 186 7.97 8.73 2.13
CA GLY A 186 9.26 9.37 1.95
C GLY A 186 10.30 8.58 1.14
N TRP A 187 10.00 7.33 0.70
CA TRP A 187 10.94 6.49 -0.05
C TRP A 187 10.83 6.71 -1.55
N GLY A 188 11.92 6.47 -2.27
CA GLY A 188 12.02 6.68 -3.72
C GLY A 188 12.67 5.53 -4.48
N LEU A 189 13.18 5.85 -5.66
CA LEU A 189 13.91 4.93 -6.55
C LEU A 189 15.42 4.95 -6.27
N VAL A 190 15.97 6.15 -6.08
CA VAL A 190 17.40 6.41 -5.88
C VAL A 190 17.69 6.76 -4.42
N SER A 191 16.80 7.53 -3.80
CA SER A 191 16.90 7.90 -2.38
C SER A 191 15.52 8.22 -1.81
N GLY A 192 15.47 8.40 -0.50
CA GLY A 192 14.36 9.11 0.14
C GLY A 192 14.32 10.59 -0.24
N TRP A 193 13.25 11.27 0.21
CA TRP A 193 13.02 12.69 0.00
C TRP A 193 14.14 13.58 0.57
N ASP A 194 14.82 13.10 1.60
CA ASP A 194 15.88 13.74 2.34
C ASP A 194 17.29 13.38 1.84
N ASN A 195 17.39 12.78 0.65
CA ASN A 195 18.61 12.23 0.06
C ASN A 195 19.19 10.99 0.76
N ASP A 196 18.49 10.32 1.68
CA ASP A 196 19.02 9.05 2.22
C ASP A 196 18.98 7.93 1.15
N PRO A 197 20.13 7.43 0.66
CA PRO A 197 20.16 6.43 -0.41
C PRO A 197 19.71 5.03 0.07
N ARG A 198 19.47 4.85 1.37
CA ARG A 198 18.97 3.59 1.94
C ARG A 198 17.44 3.47 1.81
N CYS A 199 16.74 4.60 1.66
CA CYS A 199 15.28 4.68 1.59
C CYS A 199 14.75 4.46 0.16
N THR A 200 14.99 3.26 -0.39
CA THR A 200 14.54 2.86 -1.73
C THR A 200 13.73 1.57 -1.70
N LEU A 201 12.65 1.47 -2.49
CA LEU A 201 11.73 0.32 -2.41
C LEU A 201 12.23 -0.95 -3.11
N ALA A 202 13.12 -0.84 -4.09
CA ALA A 202 13.55 -1.97 -4.90
C ALA A 202 14.12 -3.16 -4.08
N PRO A 203 14.98 -2.95 -3.06
CA PRO A 203 15.48 -4.03 -2.22
C PRO A 203 14.40 -4.76 -1.41
N CYS A 204 13.28 -4.09 -1.09
CA CYS A 204 12.22 -4.63 -0.26
C CYS A 204 11.15 -5.41 -1.05
N TYR A 205 11.07 -5.20 -2.36
CA TYR A 205 9.94 -5.65 -3.19
C TYR A 205 9.80 -7.17 -3.31
N THR A 206 10.89 -7.94 -3.19
CA THR A 206 10.86 -9.40 -3.40
C THR A 206 10.53 -10.19 -2.13
N GLN A 207 10.31 -9.52 -1.01
CA GLN A 207 10.00 -10.11 0.28
C GLN A 207 8.52 -9.94 0.63
N VAL A 208 8.02 -10.73 1.60
CA VAL A 208 6.65 -10.60 2.13
C VAL A 208 6.43 -9.17 2.65
N CYS A 209 7.38 -8.67 3.46
CA CYS A 209 7.50 -7.28 3.86
C CYS A 209 8.96 -6.91 4.13
N GLY A 210 9.68 -6.43 3.11
CA GLY A 210 11.10 -6.08 3.26
C GLY A 210 11.38 -4.84 4.13
N LEU A 211 10.36 -4.05 4.47
CA LEU A 211 10.49 -2.88 5.34
C LEU A 211 10.42 -3.22 6.83
N ALA A 212 9.65 -4.25 7.20
CA ALA A 212 9.46 -4.63 8.59
C ALA A 212 10.70 -5.37 9.10
N ALA A 213 11.66 -4.65 9.64
CA ALA A 213 12.96 -5.18 10.05
C ALA A 213 12.97 -5.74 11.50
N GLY A 214 14.08 -6.37 11.88
CA GLY A 214 14.30 -6.90 13.23
C GLY A 214 13.90 -8.36 13.41
N GLU A 215 14.42 -8.99 14.47
CA GLU A 215 14.26 -10.43 14.72
C GLU A 215 12.79 -10.86 14.84
N ARG A 216 11.96 -10.01 15.47
CA ARG A 216 10.52 -10.26 15.61
C ARG A 216 9.84 -10.37 14.25
N ASN A 217 10.05 -9.39 13.37
CA ASN A 217 9.44 -9.41 12.03
C ASN A 217 10.00 -10.53 11.15
N ALA A 218 11.28 -10.86 11.29
CA ALA A 218 11.88 -12.00 10.62
C ALA A 218 11.22 -13.33 11.05
N ALA A 219 10.95 -13.50 12.35
CA ALA A 219 10.23 -14.66 12.89
C ALA A 219 8.77 -14.73 12.41
N LEU A 220 8.14 -13.57 12.16
CA LEU A 220 6.81 -13.45 11.54
C LEU A 220 6.82 -13.66 10.01
N GLY A 221 8.01 -13.87 9.42
CA GLY A 221 8.19 -14.17 8.01
C GLY A 221 8.28 -12.95 7.09
N ALA A 222 8.44 -11.74 7.62
CA ALA A 222 8.53 -10.52 6.83
C ALA A 222 9.64 -10.58 5.77
N GLN A 223 10.81 -11.11 6.12
CA GLN A 223 11.96 -11.23 5.22
C GLN A 223 11.92 -12.47 4.30
N GLN A 224 10.92 -13.33 4.42
CA GLN A 224 10.78 -14.48 3.52
C GLN A 224 10.56 -14.00 2.07
N PRO A 225 11.05 -14.74 1.06
CA PRO A 225 10.72 -14.46 -0.33
C PRO A 225 9.20 -14.48 -0.53
N TYR A 226 8.68 -13.48 -1.22
CA TYR A 226 7.27 -13.44 -1.57
C TYR A 226 6.98 -14.36 -2.77
N ASP A 227 5.96 -15.21 -2.64
CA ASP A 227 5.51 -16.09 -3.71
C ASP A 227 4.61 -15.32 -4.70
N PHE A 228 5.22 -14.76 -5.73
CA PHE A 228 4.51 -14.07 -6.82
C PHE A 228 3.60 -15.01 -7.63
N ALA A 229 3.87 -16.31 -7.67
CA ALA A 229 3.07 -17.27 -8.43
C ALA A 229 1.75 -17.62 -7.71
N ALA A 230 1.71 -17.52 -6.38
CA ALA A 230 0.48 -17.70 -5.61
C ALA A 230 -0.55 -16.56 -5.85
N TRP A 231 -0.08 -15.40 -6.28
CA TRP A 231 -0.92 -14.24 -6.57
C TRP A 231 -0.43 -13.50 -7.82
N PRO A 232 -0.66 -14.03 -9.03
CA PRO A 232 -0.25 -13.36 -10.25
C PRO A 232 -1.09 -12.08 -10.43
N ALA A 233 -0.40 -10.94 -10.49
CA ALA A 233 -1.03 -9.66 -10.79
C ALA A 233 -1.35 -9.55 -12.28
N ASP A 234 -2.53 -9.02 -12.61
CA ASP A 234 -2.90 -8.65 -13.98
C ASP A 234 -2.30 -7.28 -14.35
N ALA A 235 -2.21 -6.37 -13.37
CA ALA A 235 -1.45 -5.13 -13.49
C ALA A 235 -0.63 -4.81 -12.23
N VAL A 236 0.53 -4.19 -12.45
CA VAL A 236 1.37 -3.58 -11.41
C VAL A 236 1.45 -2.08 -11.65
N ILE A 237 1.01 -1.29 -10.68
CA ILE A 237 0.92 0.16 -10.72
C ILE A 237 2.05 0.73 -9.88
N LEU A 238 2.97 1.47 -10.50
CA LEU A 238 4.10 2.14 -9.88
C LEU A 238 3.79 3.62 -9.70
N ASN A 239 3.68 4.09 -8.47
CA ASN A 239 3.51 5.51 -8.13
C ASN A 239 4.70 5.95 -7.26
N LEU A 240 5.86 6.08 -7.93
CA LEU A 240 7.13 6.49 -7.34
C LEU A 240 7.76 7.61 -8.17
N GLY A 241 8.56 8.43 -7.49
CA GLY A 241 9.28 9.56 -8.07
C GLY A 241 9.05 10.86 -7.30
N THR A 242 7.99 10.97 -6.49
CA THR A 242 7.71 12.20 -5.72
C THR A 242 8.87 12.54 -4.79
N ASN A 243 9.41 11.54 -4.09
CA ASN A 243 10.49 11.72 -3.15
C ASN A 243 11.84 11.93 -3.85
N ASP A 244 12.09 11.26 -4.98
CA ASP A 244 13.28 11.53 -5.80
C ASP A 244 13.27 12.99 -6.31
N TRP A 245 12.11 13.51 -6.73
CA TRP A 245 11.95 14.92 -7.10
C TRP A 245 12.24 15.87 -5.93
N ASN A 246 11.72 15.57 -4.74
CA ASN A 246 11.98 16.37 -3.54
C ASN A 246 13.47 16.35 -3.15
N ALA A 247 14.15 15.21 -3.32
CA ALA A 247 15.56 15.05 -3.00
C ALA A 247 16.47 16.03 -3.78
N PHE A 248 16.14 16.35 -5.03
CA PHE A 248 16.86 17.37 -5.82
C PHE A 248 16.86 18.77 -5.16
N HIS A 249 15.83 19.05 -4.35
CA HIS A 249 15.60 20.35 -3.73
C HIS A 249 16.01 20.39 -2.25
N ASN A 250 16.34 19.23 -1.67
CA ASN A 250 16.68 19.11 -0.26
C ASN A 250 18.20 19.13 0.00
N PRO A 251 18.60 19.39 1.26
CA PRO A 251 20.00 19.29 1.68
C PRO A 251 20.60 17.90 1.42
N PRO A 252 21.94 17.79 1.33
CA PRO A 252 22.59 16.49 1.25
C PRO A 252 22.31 15.68 2.51
N TRP A 253 22.08 14.38 2.34
CA TRP A 253 22.12 13.43 3.43
C TRP A 253 23.58 13.15 3.81
N VAL A 254 23.86 12.98 5.10
CA VAL A 254 25.18 12.63 5.62
C VAL A 254 25.06 11.34 6.42
N ASP A 255 25.82 10.34 6.01
CA ASP A 255 25.90 9.07 6.72
C ASP A 255 26.40 9.28 8.15
N PRO A 256 25.60 8.94 9.19
CA PRO A 256 26.00 9.14 10.57
C PRO A 256 27.18 8.26 10.99
N GLU A 257 27.42 7.14 10.31
CA GLU A 257 28.50 6.20 10.62
C GLU A 257 29.79 6.53 9.87
N THR A 258 29.67 6.88 8.58
CA THR A 258 30.85 7.07 7.71
C THR A 258 31.17 8.54 7.39
N GLY A 259 30.25 9.47 7.64
CA GLY A 259 30.37 10.89 7.28
C GLY A 259 30.29 11.16 5.77
N ARG A 260 30.01 10.14 4.94
CA ARG A 260 29.85 10.30 3.50
C ARG A 260 28.55 11.01 3.18
N SER A 261 28.58 11.96 2.26
CA SER A 261 27.39 12.68 1.82
C SER A 261 26.81 12.13 0.52
N PHE A 262 25.49 12.13 0.39
CA PHE A 262 24.78 11.87 -0.86
C PHE A 262 23.82 13.02 -1.19
N LYS A 263 23.72 13.39 -2.46
CA LYS A 263 22.78 14.40 -2.94
C LYS A 263 22.43 14.20 -4.40
N GLN A 264 21.15 14.30 -4.73
CA GLN A 264 20.67 14.50 -6.09
C GLN A 264 20.74 16.00 -6.42
N THR A 265 21.33 16.37 -7.55
CA THR A 265 21.66 17.76 -7.87
C THR A 265 21.04 18.24 -9.18
N LEU A 266 20.61 19.50 -9.16
CA LEU A 266 20.32 20.26 -10.37
C LEU A 266 21.61 20.94 -10.85
N ALA A 267 21.71 21.13 -12.15
CA ALA A 267 22.72 21.99 -12.77
C ALA A 267 22.40 23.48 -12.52
N ASP A 268 23.35 24.35 -12.84
CA ASP A 268 23.23 25.80 -12.59
C ASP A 268 22.06 26.46 -13.36
N ASP A 269 21.62 25.85 -14.47
CA ASP A 269 20.48 26.30 -15.28
C ASP A 269 19.13 25.75 -14.80
N GLY A 270 19.12 24.98 -13.71
CA GLY A 270 17.95 24.34 -13.13
C GLY A 270 17.56 23.01 -13.80
N SER A 271 18.30 22.54 -14.80
CA SER A 271 18.10 21.19 -15.34
C SER A 271 18.61 20.12 -14.36
N PHE A 272 18.22 18.87 -14.53
CA PHE A 272 18.85 17.78 -13.78
C PHE A 272 20.34 17.68 -14.12
N ALA A 273 21.19 17.50 -13.12
CA ALA A 273 22.60 17.23 -13.39
C ALA A 273 22.73 15.92 -14.17
N PRO A 274 23.53 15.85 -15.26
CA PRO A 274 23.54 14.70 -16.16
C PRO A 274 23.81 13.34 -15.47
N ALA A 275 24.69 13.32 -14.47
CA ALA A 275 24.99 12.09 -13.72
C ALA A 275 23.81 11.62 -12.86
N ASP A 276 23.05 12.55 -12.27
CA ASP A 276 21.89 12.24 -11.45
C ASP A 276 20.69 11.84 -12.31
N ALA A 277 20.50 12.51 -13.46
CA ALA A 277 19.51 12.12 -14.46
C ALA A 277 19.76 10.70 -14.98
N ALA A 278 21.00 10.36 -15.33
CA ALA A 278 21.37 9.02 -15.78
C ALA A 278 21.16 7.97 -14.68
N ARG A 279 21.49 8.28 -13.43
CA ARG A 279 21.27 7.38 -12.30
C ARG A 279 19.78 7.10 -12.08
N LEU A 280 18.93 8.12 -12.15
CA LEU A 280 17.49 7.93 -12.00
C LEU A 280 16.90 7.13 -13.16
N ALA A 281 17.29 7.43 -14.41
CA ALA A 281 16.86 6.65 -15.58
C ALA A 281 17.26 5.17 -15.46
N ALA A 282 18.46 4.88 -14.96
CA ALA A 282 18.89 3.52 -14.67
C ALA A 282 18.07 2.87 -13.54
N ALA A 283 17.72 3.61 -12.48
CA ALA A 283 16.88 3.12 -11.40
C ALA A 283 15.47 2.75 -11.89
N VAL A 284 14.87 3.57 -12.76
CA VAL A 284 13.60 3.29 -13.44
C VAL A 284 13.69 1.97 -14.23
N GLN A 285 14.71 1.81 -15.08
CA GLN A 285 14.90 0.59 -15.87
C GLN A 285 15.07 -0.65 -15.00
N ASN A 286 15.90 -0.55 -13.96
CA ASN A 286 16.16 -1.65 -13.03
C ASN A 286 14.89 -2.06 -12.29
N PHE A 287 14.06 -1.09 -11.90
CA PHE A 287 12.83 -1.40 -11.19
C PHE A 287 11.77 -2.01 -12.11
N LEU A 288 11.63 -1.51 -13.34
CA LEU A 288 10.78 -2.16 -14.36
C LEU A 288 11.23 -3.60 -14.66
N ALA A 289 12.54 -3.82 -14.80
CA ALA A 289 13.09 -5.15 -15.01
C ALA A 289 12.81 -6.08 -13.80
N LEU A 290 12.94 -5.57 -12.58
CA LEU A 290 12.61 -6.31 -11.36
C LEU A 290 11.12 -6.70 -11.33
N VAL A 291 10.23 -5.76 -11.58
CA VAL A 291 8.78 -6.00 -11.61
C VAL A 291 8.42 -7.00 -12.70
N ARG A 292 8.94 -6.83 -13.93
CA ARG A 292 8.69 -7.75 -15.05
C ARG A 292 9.18 -9.16 -14.77
N LYS A 293 10.37 -9.31 -14.14
CA LYS A 293 10.92 -10.61 -13.76
C LYS A 293 9.98 -11.42 -12.87
N HIS A 294 9.31 -10.74 -11.93
CA HIS A 294 8.39 -11.38 -10.98
C HIS A 294 6.94 -11.41 -11.46
N ASN A 295 6.59 -10.59 -12.45
CA ASN A 295 5.24 -10.47 -13.03
C ASN A 295 5.33 -10.55 -14.56
N PRO A 296 5.61 -11.73 -15.14
CA PRO A 296 5.96 -11.86 -16.57
C PRO A 296 4.82 -11.47 -17.53
N HIS A 297 3.57 -11.49 -17.08
CA HIS A 297 2.39 -11.21 -17.90
C HIS A 297 1.65 -9.93 -17.52
N ALA A 298 1.98 -9.30 -16.40
CA ALA A 298 1.26 -8.13 -15.92
C ALA A 298 1.39 -6.94 -16.88
N VAL A 299 0.36 -6.12 -16.97
CA VAL A 299 0.53 -4.74 -17.45
C VAL A 299 1.29 -3.95 -16.38
N ILE A 300 2.33 -3.22 -16.74
CA ILE A 300 3.03 -2.32 -15.81
C ILE A 300 2.63 -0.90 -16.13
N VAL A 301 2.10 -0.15 -15.17
CA VAL A 301 1.70 1.24 -15.34
C VAL A 301 2.46 2.09 -14.35
N TRP A 302 3.36 2.95 -14.82
CA TRP A 302 3.93 4.01 -14.01
C TRP A 302 2.92 5.15 -13.94
N ALA A 303 2.21 5.27 -12.82
CA ALA A 303 1.15 6.24 -12.60
C ALA A 303 1.66 7.33 -11.63
N TYR A 304 1.97 8.52 -12.12
CA TYR A 304 2.65 9.58 -11.36
C TYR A 304 2.01 10.95 -11.63
N GLY A 305 1.96 11.84 -10.62
CA GLY A 305 1.48 13.22 -10.81
C GLY A 305 0.65 13.80 -9.66
N MET A 306 0.23 12.98 -8.70
CA MET A 306 -0.68 13.44 -7.63
C MET A 306 -0.09 14.54 -6.74
N LEU A 307 1.25 14.62 -6.62
CA LEU A 307 1.98 15.69 -5.92
C LEU A 307 2.97 16.38 -6.86
N GLY A 308 2.50 16.74 -8.06
CA GLY A 308 3.27 17.43 -9.07
C GLY A 308 3.95 16.50 -10.06
N SER A 309 4.50 17.10 -11.12
CA SER A 309 4.95 16.41 -12.33
C SER A 309 6.43 16.61 -12.65
N GLY A 310 7.22 17.18 -11.73
CA GLY A 310 8.60 17.60 -11.98
C GLY A 310 9.53 16.48 -12.48
N LEU A 311 9.29 15.23 -12.07
CA LEU A 311 10.09 14.08 -12.51
C LEU A 311 9.62 13.43 -13.82
N LEU A 312 8.48 13.84 -14.39
CA LEU A 312 7.91 13.21 -15.58
C LEU A 312 8.91 13.07 -16.75
N PRO A 313 9.76 14.07 -17.07
CA PRO A 313 10.73 13.93 -18.15
C PRO A 313 11.67 12.73 -17.95
N LEU A 314 12.24 12.57 -16.75
CA LEU A 314 13.17 11.48 -16.48
C LEU A 314 12.48 10.12 -16.36
N LEU A 315 11.24 10.08 -15.84
CA LEU A 315 10.43 8.87 -15.84
C LEU A 315 10.17 8.41 -17.28
N ARG A 316 9.74 9.32 -18.15
CA ARG A 316 9.50 9.04 -19.57
C ARG A 316 10.76 8.50 -20.25
N ASP A 317 11.89 9.18 -20.07
CA ASP A 317 13.17 8.74 -20.64
C ASP A 317 13.57 7.34 -20.14
N GLY A 318 13.41 7.06 -18.85
CA GLY A 318 13.70 5.74 -18.29
C GLY A 318 12.79 4.63 -18.82
N LEU A 319 11.49 4.91 -18.98
CA LEU A 319 10.54 3.96 -19.58
C LEU A 319 10.84 3.70 -21.05
N ASP A 320 11.14 4.74 -21.84
CA ASP A 320 11.42 4.59 -23.27
C ASP A 320 12.75 3.86 -23.51
N GLN A 321 13.76 4.10 -22.68
CA GLN A 321 14.99 3.31 -22.67
C GLN A 321 14.72 1.85 -22.32
N TYR A 322 13.93 1.58 -21.27
CA TYR A 322 13.55 0.22 -20.90
C TYR A 322 12.87 -0.52 -22.06
N ARG A 323 11.86 0.10 -22.68
CA ARG A 323 11.14 -0.47 -23.82
C ARG A 323 12.06 -0.74 -25.00
N THR A 324 12.96 0.19 -25.31
CA THR A 324 13.92 0.04 -26.42
C THR A 324 14.86 -1.15 -26.20
N VAL A 325 15.34 -1.35 -24.97
CA VAL A 325 16.29 -2.42 -24.63
C VAL A 325 15.59 -3.78 -24.49
N SER A 326 14.40 -3.81 -23.89
CA SER A 326 13.70 -5.06 -23.55
C SER A 326 12.73 -5.55 -24.62
N GLY A 327 12.21 -4.65 -25.46
CA GLY A 327 11.07 -4.93 -26.35
C GLY A 327 9.73 -5.09 -25.63
N ASP A 328 9.63 -4.73 -24.34
CA ASP A 328 8.39 -4.88 -23.56
C ASP A 328 7.38 -3.77 -23.89
N GLU A 329 6.34 -4.13 -24.65
CA GLU A 329 5.26 -3.23 -25.06
C GLU A 329 4.16 -3.07 -24.00
N ARG A 330 4.21 -3.81 -22.88
CA ARG A 330 3.18 -3.80 -21.81
C ARG A 330 3.57 -2.95 -20.60
N VAL A 331 4.42 -1.95 -20.82
CA VAL A 331 4.76 -0.91 -19.83
C VAL A 331 4.19 0.42 -20.29
N TYR A 332 3.55 1.18 -19.42
CA TYR A 332 2.88 2.45 -19.72
C TYR A 332 3.26 3.55 -18.73
N LEU A 333 3.24 4.80 -19.20
CA LEU A 333 3.28 5.99 -18.34
C LEU A 333 1.87 6.60 -18.32
N LEU A 334 1.31 6.80 -17.13
CA LEU A 334 0.05 7.48 -16.91
C LEU A 334 0.29 8.69 -16.01
N GLU A 335 -0.09 9.87 -16.47
CA GLU A 335 -0.10 11.06 -15.62
C GLU A 335 -1.37 11.09 -14.78
N LEU A 336 -1.22 11.11 -13.46
CA LEU A 336 -2.33 11.19 -12.51
C LEU A 336 -2.69 12.66 -12.26
N PRO A 337 -3.98 12.97 -12.02
CA PRO A 337 -4.40 14.32 -11.69
C PRO A 337 -3.73 14.81 -10.40
N GLU A 338 -3.16 16.01 -10.46
CA GLU A 338 -2.49 16.66 -9.33
C GLU A 338 -3.48 17.09 -8.25
N ALA A 339 -3.15 16.85 -6.98
CA ALA A 339 -3.88 17.39 -5.86
C ALA A 339 -3.59 18.89 -5.72
N ARG A 340 -4.64 19.70 -5.70
CA ARG A 340 -4.56 21.17 -5.57
C ARG A 340 -5.76 21.71 -4.80
N GLY A 341 -5.59 22.89 -4.18
CA GLY A 341 -6.68 23.61 -3.52
C GLY A 341 -7.39 22.77 -2.46
N ASP A 342 -8.69 22.60 -2.63
CA ASP A 342 -9.57 21.86 -1.71
C ASP A 342 -9.43 20.33 -1.76
N THR A 343 -8.61 19.81 -2.68
CA THR A 343 -8.31 18.37 -2.78
C THR A 343 -7.08 17.95 -1.97
N ILE A 344 -6.37 18.90 -1.36
CA ILE A 344 -5.26 18.65 -0.42
C ILE A 344 -5.82 18.28 0.96
N GLY A 345 -5.27 17.22 1.55
CA GLY A 345 -5.60 16.73 2.89
C GLY A 345 -4.56 17.14 3.94
N ALA A 346 -4.50 16.37 5.03
CA ALA A 346 -3.47 16.54 6.05
C ALA A 346 -2.06 16.35 5.46
N ARG A 347 -1.03 16.86 6.15
CA ARG A 347 0.38 16.77 5.73
C ARG A 347 0.67 17.35 4.34
N GLN A 348 -0.21 18.20 3.80
CA GLN A 348 -0.13 18.69 2.42
C GLN A 348 -0.08 17.56 1.38
N HIS A 349 -0.67 16.40 1.70
CA HIS A 349 -0.77 15.25 0.82
C HIS A 349 -2.13 15.21 0.09
N PRO A 350 -2.31 14.33 -0.91
CA PRO A 350 -3.60 14.16 -1.57
C PRO A 350 -4.70 13.74 -0.58
N GLY A 351 -5.76 14.54 -0.48
CA GLY A 351 -6.93 14.20 0.32
C GLY A 351 -7.84 13.21 -0.41
N ALA A 352 -8.95 12.83 0.24
CA ALA A 352 -9.91 11.86 -0.30
C ALA A 352 -10.45 12.22 -1.71
N ALA A 353 -10.63 13.51 -2.00
CA ALA A 353 -11.07 13.98 -3.32
C ALA A 353 -10.01 13.77 -4.41
N ALA A 354 -8.73 14.05 -4.10
CA ALA A 354 -7.63 13.79 -5.02
C ALA A 354 -7.44 12.29 -5.27
N HIS A 355 -7.51 11.46 -4.22
CA HIS A 355 -7.49 10.00 -4.36
C HIS A 355 -8.61 9.48 -5.27
N ARG A 356 -9.82 10.03 -5.14
CA ARG A 356 -10.96 9.67 -6.00
C ARG A 356 -10.74 10.07 -7.45
N ALA A 357 -10.19 11.26 -7.71
CA ALA A 357 -9.85 11.71 -9.05
C ALA A 357 -8.79 10.80 -9.70
N ALA A 358 -7.73 10.49 -8.95
CA ALA A 358 -6.68 9.56 -9.41
C ALA A 358 -7.23 8.16 -9.68
N ALA A 359 -8.10 7.64 -8.81
CA ALA A 359 -8.73 6.34 -8.99
C ALA A 359 -9.60 6.27 -10.25
N ASN A 360 -10.38 7.32 -10.53
CA ASN A 360 -11.19 7.37 -11.74
C ASN A 360 -10.33 7.37 -13.01
N CYS A 361 -9.28 8.20 -13.05
CA CYS A 361 -8.33 8.25 -14.16
C CYS A 361 -7.66 6.88 -14.38
N LEU A 362 -7.15 6.28 -13.30
CA LEU A 362 -6.46 5.00 -13.38
C LEU A 362 -7.41 3.84 -13.75
N ALA A 363 -8.63 3.80 -13.21
CA ALA A 363 -9.60 2.78 -13.54
C ALA A 363 -10.04 2.86 -15.01
N GLU A 364 -10.22 4.07 -15.55
CA GLU A 364 -10.51 4.26 -16.98
C GLU A 364 -9.35 3.75 -17.84
N PHE A 365 -8.13 4.12 -17.50
CA PHE A 365 -6.94 3.65 -18.21
C PHE A 365 -6.82 2.11 -18.18
N LEU A 366 -6.93 1.51 -16.99
CA LEU A 366 -6.79 0.06 -16.82
C LEU A 366 -7.85 -0.74 -17.60
N ARG A 367 -9.09 -0.23 -17.76
CA ARG A 367 -10.12 -0.88 -18.61
C ARG A 367 -9.72 -0.96 -20.09
N SER A 368 -8.80 -0.12 -20.54
CA SER A 368 -8.35 -0.11 -21.94
C SER A 368 -7.17 -1.04 -22.22
N VAL A 369 -6.46 -1.49 -21.18
CA VAL A 369 -5.22 -2.27 -21.30
C VAL A 369 -5.26 -3.64 -20.62
N LEU A 370 -6.26 -3.89 -19.76
CA LEU A 370 -6.61 -5.21 -19.22
C LEU A 370 -7.74 -5.83 -20.03
#